data_AF-A0A0M0EDD8-F1
#
_entry.id   AF-A0A0M0EDD8-F1
#
_cell.length_a   1.000
_cell.length_b   1.000
_cell.length_c   1.000
_cell.angle_alpha   90.00
_cell.angle_beta   90.00
_cell.angle_gamma   90.00
#
_symmetry.space_group_name_H-M   'P 1'
#
loop_
_entity.id
_entity.type
_entity.pdbx_description
1 polymer ?
#
loop_
_entity_poly.entity_id
_entity_poly.type
_entity_poly.pdbx_seq_one_letter_code
_entity_poly.pdbx_strand_id
1 'polypeptide(L)'
;MPSLTRPTHSECPVPPRWTLHGAVLALTLMGGMGAAHAASATYPAPIMGTETTAHAWGIETRFAQTAPCVVEMTINQSTFMAHMPEMIQAGLFNTQVTPALQKQAPRYLMNTLQMDVTPGFVHTLFTQRGAPARCHFAWSYTDLNGTRHPMVNFDVTRQAHDRIDWAHLRFGDMMTIAQNPVVDREFDAQVNQETIDVTIALSKSGISADLPSPTTAARTHSP
;
A
#
# COMPACT_ATOMS: atom_id res chain seq x y z
N MET A 1 19.94 63.39 -36.46
CA MET A 1 20.81 64.51 -36.05
C MET A 1 20.19 65.18 -34.83
N PRO A 2 20.95 65.58 -33.80
CA PRO A 2 22.18 65.01 -33.19
C PRO A 2 21.91 64.61 -31.70
N SER A 3 22.51 63.57 -31.11
CA SER A 3 23.91 63.34 -30.71
C SER A 3 24.47 64.33 -29.67
N LEU A 4 25.27 63.78 -28.73
CA LEU A 4 26.35 64.38 -27.90
C LEU A 4 26.11 64.17 -26.38
N THR A 5 26.99 63.63 -25.52
CA THR A 5 28.33 63.03 -25.64
C THR A 5 28.71 62.41 -24.28
N ARG A 6 29.45 61.29 -24.27
CA ARG A 6 30.46 60.94 -23.21
C ARG A 6 31.67 61.90 -23.35
N PRO A 7 32.71 61.99 -22.48
CA PRO A 7 33.40 60.96 -21.67
C PRO A 7 33.78 61.49 -20.25
N THR A 8 34.60 60.94 -19.35
CA THR A 8 35.89 60.23 -19.43
C THR A 8 36.25 59.66 -18.04
N HIS A 9 37.06 58.60 -18.02
CA HIS A 9 37.69 57.97 -16.85
C HIS A 9 38.82 58.81 -16.21
N SER A 10 39.11 58.54 -14.94
CA SER A 10 40.43 58.51 -14.25
C SER A 10 40.15 58.48 -12.73
N GLU A 11 40.86 57.87 -11.80
CA GLU A 11 42.07 57.07 -11.71
C GLU A 11 42.08 56.52 -10.27
N CYS A 12 42.62 55.33 -10.07
CA CYS A 12 42.86 54.76 -8.74
C CYS A 12 44.22 55.23 -8.22
N PRO A 13 44.40 55.43 -6.91
CA PRO A 13 45.67 55.07 -6.29
C PRO A 13 45.52 54.20 -5.04
N VAL A 14 46.48 53.29 -4.89
CA VAL A 14 46.76 52.37 -3.76
C VAL A 14 48.19 52.72 -3.27
N PRO A 15 48.64 52.37 -2.04
CA PRO A 15 48.26 52.75 -0.68
C PRO A 15 49.44 53.53 0.01
N PRO A 16 49.54 53.55 1.36
CA PRO A 16 50.78 52.99 1.91
C PRO A 16 50.61 52.10 3.15
N ARG A 17 51.49 51.10 3.26
CA ARG A 17 51.82 50.33 4.48
C ARG A 17 52.47 51.30 5.51
N TRP A 18 52.39 51.13 6.83
CA TRP A 18 53.32 50.35 7.67
C TRP A 18 52.77 50.26 9.12
N THR A 19 52.64 49.03 9.62
CA THR A 19 52.88 48.46 10.99
C THR A 19 52.61 49.24 12.28
N LEU A 20 51.81 48.67 13.20
CA LEU A 20 52.23 48.07 14.50
C LEU A 20 51.03 47.65 15.39
N HIS A 21 50.94 46.34 15.64
CA HIS A 21 50.62 45.62 16.89
C HIS A 21 49.38 46.01 17.73
N GLY A 22 48.51 45.03 17.96
CA GLY A 22 47.51 45.05 19.03
C GLY A 22 46.41 44.02 18.83
N ALA A 23 46.64 42.78 19.26
CA ALA A 23 45.60 41.76 19.31
C ALA A 23 44.70 41.98 20.53
N VAL A 24 43.39 42.12 20.36
CA VAL A 24 42.37 41.65 21.32
C VAL A 24 41.08 41.26 20.58
N LEU A 25 40.55 40.12 21.04
CA LEU A 25 39.36 39.35 20.68
C LEU A 25 38.02 40.10 20.53
N ALA A 26 37.16 39.43 19.75
CA ALA A 26 35.70 39.26 19.93
C ALA A 26 34.76 40.34 19.37
N LEU A 27 34.02 39.99 18.31
CA LEU A 27 32.62 39.53 18.41
C LEU A 27 32.06 39.22 17.01
N THR A 28 31.60 37.99 16.89
CA THR A 28 30.90 37.39 15.76
C THR A 28 29.58 38.11 15.46
N LEU A 29 29.50 38.75 14.30
CA LEU A 29 28.23 39.07 13.62
C LEU A 29 28.34 38.57 12.18
N MET A 30 28.42 37.26 12.00
CA MET A 30 28.14 36.62 10.72
C MET A 30 26.63 36.43 10.65
N GLY A 31 26.04 37.07 9.64
CA GLY A 31 24.61 37.19 9.45
C GLY A 31 23.89 35.86 9.43
N GLY A 32 22.67 35.88 9.97
CA GLY A 32 21.66 34.86 9.75
C GLY A 32 21.32 34.78 8.27
N MET A 33 22.11 34.04 7.51
CA MET A 33 21.60 33.29 6.39
C MET A 33 20.85 32.12 6.99
N GLY A 34 19.53 32.30 7.10
CA GLY A 34 18.61 31.19 7.24
C GLY A 34 18.83 30.24 6.07
N ALA A 35 19.69 29.25 6.27
CA ALA A 35 19.56 27.99 5.59
C ALA A 35 18.23 27.41 6.08
N ALA A 36 17.16 27.76 5.37
CA ALA A 36 15.93 26.98 5.37
C ALA A 36 16.38 25.52 5.29
N HIS A 37 16.03 24.77 6.34
CA HIS A 37 16.39 23.37 6.46
C HIS A 37 15.97 22.69 5.15
N ALA A 38 16.94 22.33 4.32
CA ALA A 38 16.74 21.32 3.29
C ALA A 38 16.42 20.04 4.07
N ALA A 39 15.15 19.86 4.42
CA ALA A 39 14.71 18.68 5.11
C ALA A 39 15.06 17.50 4.21
N SER A 40 15.94 16.68 4.76
CA SER A 40 16.58 15.53 4.15
C SER A 40 15.58 14.71 3.36
N ALA A 41 15.93 14.44 2.10
CA ALA A 41 15.23 13.49 1.26
C ALA A 41 15.37 12.09 1.88
N THR A 42 14.33 11.59 2.54
CA THR A 42 14.32 10.20 3.05
C THR A 42 13.17 9.45 2.41
N TYR A 43 13.32 9.24 1.10
CA TYR A 43 12.60 8.21 0.39
C TYR A 43 13.55 7.01 0.18
N PRO A 44 13.09 5.76 0.35
CA PRO A 44 11.78 5.36 0.90
C PRO A 44 11.81 5.07 2.41
N ALA A 45 10.82 5.58 3.15
CA ALA A 45 10.44 4.99 4.43
C ALA A 45 9.65 3.70 4.16
N PRO A 46 9.72 2.68 5.04
CA PRO A 46 8.90 1.47 4.88
C PRO A 46 7.42 1.84 4.69
N ILE A 47 6.75 1.24 3.69
CA ILE A 47 5.31 1.42 3.46
C ILE A 47 4.52 0.90 4.66
N MET A 48 5.09 -0.10 5.31
CA MET A 48 4.56 -0.75 6.49
C MET A 48 5.72 -0.98 7.46
N GLY A 49 5.55 -0.60 8.73
CA GLY A 49 6.48 -0.97 9.79
C GLY A 49 6.33 -2.46 10.16
N THR A 50 7.39 -3.06 10.70
CA THR A 50 7.35 -4.43 11.25
C THR A 50 6.40 -4.57 12.43
N GLU A 51 6.04 -3.47 13.08
CA GLU A 51 5.11 -3.44 14.22
C GLU A 51 3.63 -3.34 13.81
N THR A 52 3.31 -3.37 12.51
CA THR A 52 1.92 -3.23 12.05
C THR A 52 1.17 -4.56 12.09
N THR A 53 -0.15 -4.50 12.27
CA THR A 53 -1.02 -5.68 12.28
C THR A 53 -1.02 -6.43 10.95
N ALA A 54 -0.93 -5.71 9.83
CA ALA A 54 -0.79 -6.34 8.51
C ALA A 54 0.51 -7.14 8.37
N HIS A 55 1.62 -6.67 8.96
CA HIS A 55 2.86 -7.45 9.04
C HIS A 55 2.68 -8.71 9.89
N ALA A 56 2.02 -8.59 11.04
CA ALA A 56 1.72 -9.72 11.92
C ALA A 56 0.90 -10.81 11.19
N TRP A 57 -0.02 -10.41 10.30
CA TRP A 57 -0.81 -11.33 9.48
C TRP A 57 -0.07 -11.92 8.26
N GLY A 58 1.25 -11.70 8.17
CA GLY A 58 2.08 -12.31 7.14
C GLY A 58 2.18 -11.53 5.85
N ILE A 59 1.82 -10.23 5.84
CA ILE A 59 2.11 -9.36 4.71
C ILE A 59 3.54 -8.81 4.85
N GLU A 60 4.28 -8.85 3.75
CA GLU A 60 5.59 -8.22 3.63
C GLU A 60 5.53 -7.19 2.49
N THR A 61 5.98 -5.97 2.75
CA THR A 61 6.09 -4.92 1.73
C THR A 61 7.53 -4.48 1.57
N ARG A 62 8.01 -4.33 0.34
CA ARG A 62 9.34 -3.76 0.08
C ARG A 62 9.36 -2.92 -1.19
N PHE A 63 10.24 -1.92 -1.22
CA PHE A 63 10.61 -1.25 -2.45
C PHE A 63 11.59 -2.13 -3.21
N ALA A 64 11.14 -2.75 -4.30
CA ALA A 64 12.01 -3.49 -5.20
C ALA A 64 12.87 -2.52 -6.04
N GLN A 65 12.29 -1.37 -6.42
CA GLN A 65 12.97 -0.28 -7.12
C GLN A 65 12.39 1.06 -6.68
N THR A 66 13.22 2.10 -6.61
CA THR A 66 12.80 3.46 -6.21
C THR A 66 12.58 4.39 -7.41
N ALA A 67 13.29 4.16 -8.52
CA ALA A 67 13.13 4.87 -9.79
C ALA A 67 13.45 3.92 -10.98
N PRO A 68 12.45 3.47 -11.76
CA PRO A 68 11.02 3.66 -11.54
C PRO A 68 10.56 3.03 -10.21
N CYS A 69 9.52 3.58 -9.58
CA CYS A 69 9.03 3.02 -8.32
C CYS A 69 8.34 1.69 -8.55
N VAL A 70 8.80 0.66 -7.83
CA VAL A 70 8.22 -0.67 -7.79
C VAL A 70 8.13 -1.12 -6.34
N VAL A 71 6.91 -1.45 -5.93
CA VAL A 71 6.59 -1.99 -4.61
C VAL A 71 6.12 -3.41 -4.77
N GLU A 72 6.81 -4.32 -4.08
CA GLU A 72 6.38 -5.71 -3.96
C GLU A 72 5.65 -5.90 -2.65
N MET A 73 4.52 -6.58 -2.70
CA MET A 73 3.73 -6.99 -1.54
C MET A 73 3.53 -8.50 -1.61
N THR A 74 3.82 -9.20 -0.52
CA THR A 74 3.77 -10.65 -0.47
C THR A 74 2.96 -11.11 0.72
N ILE A 75 2.03 -12.04 0.52
CA ILE A 75 1.34 -12.75 1.59
C ILE A 75 2.05 -14.09 1.83
N ASN A 76 2.58 -14.31 3.03
CA ASN A 76 3.05 -15.63 3.42
C ASN A 76 1.87 -16.51 3.82
N GLN A 77 1.54 -17.54 3.03
CA GLN A 77 0.35 -18.36 3.27
C GLN A 77 0.38 -19.05 4.64
N SER A 78 1.54 -19.53 5.10
CA SER A 78 1.65 -20.21 6.40
C SER A 78 1.33 -19.25 7.55
N THR A 79 1.97 -18.07 7.56
CA THR A 79 1.73 -17.03 8.57
C THR A 79 0.30 -16.51 8.49
N PHE A 80 -0.20 -16.22 7.29
CA PHE A 80 -1.57 -15.76 7.07
C PHE A 80 -2.60 -16.75 7.64
N MET A 81 -2.44 -18.04 7.36
CA MET A 81 -3.37 -19.06 7.85
C MET A 81 -3.30 -19.25 9.36
N ALA A 82 -2.12 -19.08 9.97
CA ALA A 82 -1.98 -19.12 11.42
C ALA A 82 -2.74 -17.98 12.14
N HIS A 83 -2.87 -16.82 11.52
CA HIS A 83 -3.53 -15.65 12.11
C HIS A 83 -4.99 -15.46 11.67
N MET A 84 -5.57 -16.38 10.89
CA MET A 84 -6.99 -16.33 10.52
C MET A 84 -7.95 -16.15 11.70
N PRO A 85 -7.78 -16.85 12.85
CA PRO A 85 -8.65 -16.64 14.01
C PRO A 85 -8.65 -15.19 14.50
N GLU A 86 -7.50 -14.52 14.49
CA GLU A 86 -7.36 -13.12 14.90
C GLU A 86 -8.03 -12.17 13.90
N MET A 87 -7.84 -12.41 12.60
CA MET A 87 -8.50 -11.61 11.56
C MET A 87 -10.03 -11.75 11.58
N ILE A 88 -10.56 -12.93 11.95
CA ILE A 88 -12.00 -13.12 12.20
C ILE A 88 -12.44 -12.32 13.43
N GLN A 89 -11.67 -12.33 14.51
CA GLN A 89 -11.98 -11.54 15.72
C GLN A 89 -11.93 -10.03 15.46
N ALA A 90 -11.00 -9.57 14.61
CA ALA A 90 -10.90 -8.19 14.17
C ALA A 90 -12.01 -7.77 13.20
N GLY A 91 -12.87 -8.72 12.76
CA GLY A 91 -13.98 -8.46 11.86
C GLY A 91 -13.60 -8.36 10.38
N LEU A 92 -12.35 -8.68 10.01
CA LEU A 92 -11.91 -8.70 8.60
C LEU A 92 -12.52 -9.88 7.82
N PHE A 93 -12.74 -10.99 8.50
CA PHE A 93 -13.43 -12.15 7.95
C PHE A 93 -14.67 -12.49 8.77
N ASN A 94 -15.70 -12.98 8.08
CA ASN A 94 -16.92 -13.44 8.72
C ASN A 94 -16.65 -14.64 9.65
N THR A 95 -17.37 -14.74 10.77
CA THR A 95 -17.30 -15.89 11.71
C THR A 95 -17.68 -17.22 11.07
N GLN A 96 -18.37 -17.22 9.93
CA GLN A 96 -18.67 -18.41 9.13
C GLN A 96 -17.44 -18.99 8.40
N VAL A 97 -16.28 -18.31 8.43
CA VAL A 97 -15.03 -18.83 7.88
C VAL A 97 -14.44 -19.90 8.80
N THR A 98 -14.98 -21.12 8.68
CA THR A 98 -14.57 -22.28 9.48
C THR A 98 -13.13 -22.73 9.16
N PRO A 99 -12.46 -23.47 10.07
CA PRO A 99 -11.14 -24.05 9.79
C PRO A 99 -11.10 -24.97 8.56
N ALA A 100 -12.21 -25.64 8.24
CA ALA A 100 -12.32 -26.45 7.03
C ALA A 100 -12.29 -25.56 5.77
N LEU A 101 -13.05 -24.45 5.80
CA LEU A 101 -13.07 -23.48 4.72
C LEU A 101 -11.70 -22.82 4.51
N GLN A 102 -10.99 -22.51 5.59
CA GLN A 102 -9.64 -21.94 5.53
C GLN A 102 -8.66 -22.83 4.75
N LYS A 103 -8.74 -24.15 4.95
CA LYS A 103 -7.91 -25.13 4.23
C LYS A 103 -8.36 -25.33 2.79
N GLN A 104 -9.66 -25.24 2.53
CA GLN A 104 -10.22 -25.47 1.19
C GLN A 104 -10.00 -24.28 0.26
N ALA A 105 -10.07 -23.05 0.79
CA ALA A 105 -10.11 -21.83 0.00
C ALA A 105 -9.06 -20.77 0.43
N PRO A 106 -7.77 -21.12 0.56
CA PRO A 106 -6.76 -20.17 1.03
C PRO A 106 -6.53 -19.00 0.08
N ARG A 107 -6.62 -19.18 -1.24
CA ARG A 107 -6.38 -18.11 -2.24
C ARG A 107 -7.55 -17.13 -2.26
N TYR A 108 -8.78 -17.60 -2.12
CA TYR A 108 -9.95 -16.75 -1.94
C TYR A 108 -9.79 -15.84 -0.71
N LEU A 109 -9.34 -16.40 0.42
CA LEU A 109 -9.12 -15.62 1.64
C LEU A 109 -7.96 -14.62 1.48
N MET A 110 -6.84 -15.04 0.88
CA MET A 110 -5.72 -14.14 0.59
C MET A 110 -6.11 -13.03 -0.40
N ASN A 111 -6.92 -13.33 -1.42
CA ASN A 111 -7.46 -12.35 -2.35
C ASN A 111 -8.33 -11.33 -1.61
N THR A 112 -9.22 -11.80 -0.72
CA THR A 112 -10.07 -10.92 0.10
C THR A 112 -9.23 -9.98 0.97
N LEU A 113 -8.22 -10.50 1.67
CA LEU A 113 -7.31 -9.68 2.47
C LEU A 113 -6.57 -8.67 1.57
N GLN A 114 -6.01 -9.13 0.45
CA GLN A 114 -5.30 -8.28 -0.51
C GLN A 114 -6.18 -7.10 -0.94
N MET A 115 -7.43 -7.35 -1.31
CA MET A 115 -8.38 -6.31 -1.69
C MET A 115 -8.61 -5.32 -0.52
N ASP A 116 -8.77 -5.81 0.70
CA ASP A 116 -9.03 -4.96 1.86
C ASP A 116 -7.86 -4.03 2.21
N VAL A 117 -6.62 -4.54 2.23
CA VAL A 117 -5.47 -3.79 2.73
C VAL A 117 -4.75 -2.94 1.69
N THR A 118 -4.86 -3.27 0.41
CA THR A 118 -4.12 -2.58 -0.67
C THR A 118 -4.35 -1.06 -0.69
N PRO A 119 -5.58 -0.54 -0.51
CA PRO A 119 -5.81 0.90 -0.45
C PRO A 119 -4.97 1.60 0.61
N GLY A 120 -4.83 1.00 1.79
CA GLY A 120 -4.03 1.53 2.88
C GLY A 120 -2.55 1.64 2.52
N PHE A 121 -1.98 0.65 1.83
CA PHE A 121 -0.59 0.70 1.38
C PHE A 121 -0.34 1.74 0.30
N VAL A 122 -1.25 1.84 -0.68
CA VAL A 122 -1.17 2.86 -1.73
C VAL A 122 -1.24 4.25 -1.12
N HIS A 123 -2.22 4.49 -0.24
CA HIS A 123 -2.38 5.77 0.44
C HIS A 123 -1.15 6.12 1.28
N THR A 124 -0.63 5.17 2.04
CA THR A 124 0.56 5.38 2.87
C THR A 124 1.77 5.76 2.01
N LEU A 125 1.98 5.12 0.86
CA LEU A 125 3.09 5.48 -0.03
C LEU A 125 2.98 6.92 -0.53
N PHE A 126 1.81 7.34 -1.04
CA PHE A 126 1.68 8.64 -1.70
C PHE A 126 1.56 9.82 -0.73
N THR A 127 1.20 9.57 0.53
CA THR A 127 1.24 10.56 1.62
C THR A 127 2.65 10.81 2.15
N GLN A 128 3.64 9.95 1.86
CA GLN A 128 5.02 10.19 2.23
C GLN A 128 5.60 11.43 1.54
N ARG A 129 6.41 12.18 2.27
CA ARG A 129 7.18 13.29 1.71
C ARG A 129 8.11 12.76 0.63
N GLY A 130 8.05 13.36 -0.56
CA GLY A 130 8.87 12.94 -1.70
C GLY A 130 8.40 11.68 -2.41
N ALA A 131 7.16 11.22 -2.18
CA ALA A 131 6.60 10.08 -2.92
C ALA A 131 6.67 10.30 -4.44
N PRO A 132 6.83 9.22 -5.23
CA PRO A 132 7.03 9.29 -6.67
C PRO A 132 5.77 9.79 -7.41
N ALA A 133 5.93 10.22 -8.66
CA ALA A 133 4.79 10.60 -9.50
C ALA A 133 3.94 9.41 -9.94
N ARG A 134 4.55 8.23 -10.05
CA ARG A 134 3.93 6.94 -10.37
C ARG A 134 4.66 5.83 -9.61
N CYS A 135 3.93 4.82 -9.17
CA CYS A 135 4.50 3.58 -8.66
C CYS A 135 3.77 2.36 -9.19
N HIS A 136 4.54 1.31 -9.50
CA HIS A 136 4.04 -0.02 -9.82
C HIS A 136 3.90 -0.83 -8.54
N PHE A 137 2.76 -1.47 -8.34
CA PHE A 137 2.45 -2.32 -7.20
C PHE A 137 2.29 -3.75 -7.70
N ALA A 138 3.02 -4.69 -7.12
CA ALA A 138 3.00 -6.10 -7.49
C ALA A 138 2.70 -6.96 -6.26
N TRP A 139 1.54 -7.60 -6.27
CA TRP A 139 1.12 -8.58 -5.27
C TRP A 139 1.51 -9.99 -5.67
N SER A 140 1.88 -10.75 -4.66
CA SER A 140 2.18 -12.19 -4.76
C SER A 140 1.85 -12.87 -3.43
N TYR A 141 1.81 -14.20 -3.43
CA TYR A 141 1.84 -14.98 -2.20
C TYR A 141 2.94 -16.03 -2.26
N THR A 142 3.42 -16.47 -1.09
CA THR A 142 4.26 -17.67 -0.98
C THR A 142 3.41 -18.82 -0.46
N ASP A 143 3.40 -19.93 -1.19
CA ASP A 143 2.67 -21.12 -0.78
C ASP A 143 3.36 -21.85 0.39
N LEU A 144 2.76 -22.95 0.85
CA LEU A 144 3.30 -23.75 1.97
C LEU A 144 4.67 -24.37 1.67
N ASN A 145 5.07 -24.46 0.40
CA ASN A 145 6.38 -24.95 -0.02
C ASN A 145 7.40 -23.81 -0.18
N GLY A 146 6.99 -22.56 0.09
CA GLY A 146 7.81 -21.36 -0.10
C GLY A 146 7.88 -20.88 -1.55
N THR A 147 7.09 -21.46 -2.47
CA THR A 147 7.07 -21.02 -3.87
C THR A 147 6.27 -19.74 -3.99
N ARG A 148 6.84 -18.75 -4.68
CA ARG A 148 6.19 -17.46 -4.90
C ARG A 148 5.32 -17.49 -6.15
N HIS A 149 4.08 -17.04 -6.00
CA HIS A 149 3.07 -16.99 -7.07
C HIS A 149 2.55 -15.56 -7.22
N PRO A 150 2.50 -15.01 -8.45
CA PRO A 150 1.93 -13.68 -8.68
C PRO A 150 0.41 -13.68 -8.46
N MET A 151 -0.14 -12.53 -8.04
CA MET A 151 -1.59 -12.36 -7.83
C MET A 151 -2.15 -11.28 -8.75
N VAL A 152 -1.74 -10.03 -8.53
CA VAL A 152 -2.19 -8.86 -9.29
C VAL A 152 -1.08 -7.82 -9.31
N ASN A 153 -0.97 -7.10 -10.41
CA ASN A 153 -0.14 -5.92 -10.48
C ASN A 153 -0.89 -4.75 -11.13
N PHE A 154 -0.50 -3.54 -10.79
CA PHE A 154 -1.14 -2.32 -11.26
C PHE A 154 -0.25 -1.10 -11.00
N ASP A 155 -0.49 -0.02 -11.74
CA ASP A 155 0.18 1.26 -11.54
C ASP A 155 -0.76 2.26 -10.87
N VAL A 156 -0.24 3.07 -9.96
CA VAL A 156 -0.95 4.24 -9.43
C VAL A 156 -0.10 5.47 -9.66
N THR A 157 -0.76 6.58 -9.99
CA THR A 157 -0.11 7.90 -10.11
C THR A 157 -0.49 8.77 -8.93
N ARG A 158 0.38 9.71 -8.55
CA ARG A 158 0.06 10.71 -7.52
C ARG A 158 -1.21 11.49 -7.88
N GLN A 159 -1.36 11.86 -9.15
CA GLN A 159 -2.57 12.56 -9.61
C GLN A 159 -3.85 11.75 -9.39
N ALA A 160 -3.80 10.43 -9.62
CA ALA A 160 -4.93 9.55 -9.38
C ALA A 160 -5.21 9.40 -7.87
N HIS A 161 -4.15 9.24 -7.07
CA HIS A 161 -4.24 9.20 -5.61
C HIS A 161 -4.92 10.44 -5.02
N ASP A 162 -4.55 11.63 -5.48
CA ASP A 162 -5.04 12.90 -4.92
C ASP A 162 -6.53 13.18 -5.24
N ARG A 163 -7.14 12.39 -6.14
CA ARG A 163 -8.57 12.49 -6.49
C ARG A 163 -9.46 11.50 -5.73
N ILE A 164 -8.86 10.57 -5.00
CA ILE A 164 -9.58 9.53 -4.26
C ILE A 164 -10.01 10.09 -2.91
N ASP A 165 -11.29 9.90 -2.57
CA ASP A 165 -11.74 10.02 -1.18
C ASP A 165 -11.38 8.75 -0.41
N TRP A 166 -10.18 8.74 0.17
CA TRP A 166 -9.62 7.59 0.88
C TRP A 166 -10.43 7.19 2.13
N ALA A 167 -11.21 8.12 2.70
CA ALA A 167 -12.02 7.83 3.90
C ALA A 167 -13.25 6.96 3.58
N HIS A 168 -13.71 6.95 2.33
CA HIS A 168 -14.91 6.23 1.89
C HIS A 168 -14.64 5.27 0.74
N LEU A 169 -13.36 5.01 0.43
CA LEU A 169 -12.96 4.20 -0.70
C LEU A 169 -13.34 2.72 -0.52
N ARG A 170 -13.99 2.13 -1.53
CA ARG A 170 -14.05 0.67 -1.70
C ARG A 170 -12.91 0.21 -2.60
N PHE A 171 -12.35 -0.98 -2.35
CA PHE A 171 -11.25 -1.51 -3.17
C PHE A 171 -11.58 -1.58 -4.67
N GLY A 172 -12.79 -2.02 -5.03
CA GLY A 172 -13.22 -2.07 -6.43
C GLY A 172 -13.10 -0.73 -7.13
N ASP A 173 -13.43 0.37 -6.44
CA ASP A 173 -13.32 1.73 -6.97
C ASP A 173 -11.86 2.14 -7.17
N MET A 174 -10.96 1.71 -6.28
CA MET A 174 -9.52 1.95 -6.45
C MET A 174 -8.97 1.29 -7.72
N MET A 175 -9.40 0.07 -8.03
CA MET A 175 -8.94 -0.64 -9.22
C MET A 175 -9.46 -0.03 -10.52
N THR A 176 -10.57 0.72 -10.49
CA THR A 176 -11.02 1.51 -11.66
C THR A 176 -10.14 2.74 -11.92
N ILE A 177 -9.42 3.20 -10.90
CA ILE A 177 -8.53 4.38 -10.94
C ILE A 177 -7.07 3.97 -11.19
N ALA A 178 -6.72 2.72 -10.86
CA ALA A 178 -5.44 2.12 -11.17
C ALA A 178 -5.23 2.00 -12.70
N GLN A 179 -3.98 2.11 -13.12
CA GLN A 179 -3.57 1.98 -14.52
C GLN A 179 -2.98 0.59 -14.75
N ASN A 180 -3.23 0.02 -15.93
CA ASN A 180 -2.69 -1.26 -16.37
C ASN A 180 -2.88 -2.42 -15.36
N PRO A 181 -4.08 -2.62 -14.76
CA PRO A 181 -4.27 -3.74 -13.85
C PRO A 181 -4.14 -5.07 -14.62
N VAL A 182 -3.29 -5.96 -14.10
CA VAL A 182 -3.11 -7.32 -14.62
C VAL A 182 -3.26 -8.29 -13.45
N VAL A 183 -4.30 -9.12 -13.51
CA VAL A 183 -4.49 -10.25 -12.60
C VAL A 183 -3.79 -11.47 -13.21
N ASP A 184 -3.03 -12.20 -12.39
CA ASP A 184 -2.41 -13.44 -12.84
C ASP A 184 -3.48 -14.49 -13.16
N ARG A 185 -3.32 -15.17 -14.31
CA ARG A 185 -4.33 -16.08 -14.84
C ARG A 185 -4.49 -17.34 -13.98
N GLU A 186 -3.38 -17.88 -13.47
CA GLU A 186 -3.45 -19.10 -12.65
C GLU A 186 -4.08 -18.77 -11.29
N PHE A 187 -3.66 -17.65 -10.69
CA PHE A 187 -4.26 -17.17 -9.46
C PHE A 187 -5.76 -16.90 -9.61
N ASP A 188 -6.18 -16.19 -10.66
CA ASP A 188 -7.58 -15.90 -10.95
C ASP A 188 -8.41 -17.18 -11.11
N ALA A 189 -7.90 -18.18 -11.85
CA ALA A 189 -8.58 -19.46 -12.00
C ALA A 189 -8.76 -20.19 -10.66
N GLN A 190 -7.74 -20.17 -9.79
CA GLN A 190 -7.80 -20.78 -8.47
C GLN A 190 -8.79 -20.04 -7.55
N VAL A 191 -8.75 -18.71 -7.52
CA VAL A 191 -9.69 -17.88 -6.73
C VAL A 191 -11.12 -18.10 -7.19
N ASN A 192 -11.37 -18.16 -8.51
CA ASN A 192 -12.71 -18.41 -9.04
C ASN A 192 -13.23 -19.80 -8.64
N GLN A 193 -12.39 -20.83 -8.70
CA GLN A 193 -12.76 -22.16 -8.23
C GLN A 193 -13.05 -22.17 -6.72
N GLU A 194 -12.18 -21.57 -5.92
CA GLU A 194 -12.35 -21.50 -4.46
C GLU A 194 -13.57 -20.66 -4.06
N THR A 195 -13.93 -19.63 -4.84
CA THR A 195 -15.15 -18.82 -4.63
C THR A 195 -16.42 -19.67 -4.76
N ILE A 196 -16.46 -20.56 -5.76
CA ILE A 196 -17.57 -21.50 -5.94
C ILE A 196 -17.66 -22.45 -4.74
N ASP A 197 -16.53 -23.01 -4.33
CA ASP A 197 -16.42 -23.90 -3.17
C ASP A 197 -16.90 -23.24 -1.88
N VAL A 198 -16.49 -21.99 -1.65
CA VAL A 198 -16.92 -21.18 -0.50
C VAL A 198 -18.43 -20.96 -0.53
N THR A 199 -18.97 -20.57 -1.68
CA THR A 199 -20.42 -20.34 -1.85
C THR A 199 -21.22 -21.61 -1.55
N ILE A 200 -20.74 -22.77 -2.00
CA ILE A 200 -21.36 -24.06 -1.72
C ILE A 200 -21.25 -24.42 -0.22
N ALA A 201 -20.10 -24.20 0.41
CA ALA A 201 -19.90 -24.49 1.83
C ALA A 201 -20.79 -23.61 2.73
N LEU A 202 -20.86 -22.31 2.43
CA LEU A 202 -21.67 -21.35 3.18
C LEU A 202 -23.17 -21.62 2.99
N SER A 203 -23.62 -21.96 1.78
CA SER A 203 -25.03 -22.32 1.54
C SER A 203 -25.45 -23.59 2.28
N LYS A 204 -24.59 -24.62 2.34
CA LYS A 204 -24.85 -25.83 3.14
C LYS A 204 -24.92 -25.54 4.64
N SER A 205 -24.14 -24.57 5.12
CA SER A 205 -24.12 -24.16 6.53
C SER A 205 -25.37 -23.36 6.91
N GLY A 206 -26.05 -22.73 5.95
CA GLY A 206 -27.31 -22.00 6.13
C GLY A 206 -28.60 -22.83 6.07
N ILE A 207 -28.55 -24.09 5.63
CA ILE A 207 -29.74 -24.95 5.43
C ILE A 207 -30.20 -25.67 6.72
N SER A 208 -29.49 -25.51 7.84
CA SER A 208 -29.90 -26.13 9.11
C SER A 208 -30.90 -25.29 9.95
N ALA A 209 -31.35 -24.14 9.46
CA ALA A 209 -32.45 -23.39 10.05
C ALA A 209 -33.67 -23.46 9.10
N ASP A 210 -34.76 -24.08 9.57
CA ASP A 210 -36.10 -24.04 8.98
C ASP A 210 -36.33 -24.69 7.61
N LEU A 211 -36.20 -26.02 7.54
CA LEU A 211 -37.10 -26.80 6.69
C LEU A 211 -38.17 -27.45 7.58
N PRO A 212 -39.46 -27.08 7.47
CA PRO A 212 -40.52 -27.81 8.15
C PRO A 212 -40.53 -29.25 7.64
N SER A 213 -40.48 -30.22 8.56
CA SER A 213 -40.58 -31.64 8.25
C SER A 213 -41.79 -31.89 7.34
N PRO A 214 -41.64 -32.66 6.24
CA PRO A 214 -42.76 -32.95 5.37
C PRO A 214 -43.85 -33.64 6.18
N THR A 215 -44.98 -32.97 6.34
CA THR A 215 -46.15 -33.52 7.01
C THR A 215 -46.65 -34.66 6.15
N THR A 216 -46.39 -35.90 6.58
CA THR A 216 -47.05 -37.09 6.04
C THR A 216 -48.54 -36.93 6.27
N ALA A 217 -49.28 -36.52 5.23
CA ALA A 217 -50.72 -36.62 5.21
C ALA A 217 -51.09 -38.11 5.20
N ALA A 218 -51.23 -38.69 6.39
CA ALA A 218 -51.84 -39.99 6.58
C ALA A 218 -53.33 -39.85 6.24
N ARG A 219 -53.65 -40.07 4.96
CA ARG A 219 -55.01 -40.19 4.45
C ARG A 219 -55.68 -41.35 5.20
N THR A 220 -56.61 -41.02 6.08
CA THR A 220 -57.42 -41.98 6.82
C THR A 220 -58.33 -42.70 5.82
N HIS A 221 -58.05 -43.97 5.56
CA HIS A 221 -59.05 -44.90 5.04
C HIS A 221 -59.21 -45.99 6.09
N SER A 222 -60.40 -46.02 6.70
CA SER A 222 -60.94 -47.19 7.39
C SER A 222 -62.22 -47.60 6.66
N PRO A 223 -62.53 -48.91 6.67
CA PRO A 223 -63.40 -49.58 5.70
C PRO A 223 -64.89 -49.28 5.90
#